data_AF-A0A2A8HSD0-F1
#
_entry.id   AF-A0A2A8HSD0-F1
#
_cell.length_a   1.000
_cell.length_b   1.000
_cell.length_c   1.000
_cell.angle_alpha   90.00
_cell.angle_beta   90.00
_cell.angle_gamma   90.00
#
_symmetry.space_group_name_H-M   'P 1'
#
loop_
_entity.id
_entity.type
_entity.pdbx_description
1 polymer ?
#
loop_
_entity_poly.entity_id
_entity_poly.type
_entity_poly.pdbx_seq_one_letter_code
_entity_poly.pdbx_strand_id
1 'polypeptide(L)'
;MTTLETVRLEDTALGPLAEQKRLRNAVLKEPLPKAGTFGFRGDIALAFQDQVGDEARPPAYSIEQVLLVADAATKTIPVLAGYLHNFAWLKDAGEVLADYLVPEGTYVFFANNIDFLKTYTVPLGNGVVAKVLPLDESTVWKETLDLAGVDKNDVKKMSGPEKLEYVLDQLAGTRMDFAEISYEDGVAAMEPERNRNENRPV
;
A
#
# COMPACT_ATOMS: atom_id res chain seq x y z
N MET A 1 -6.35 -31.16 -18.14
CA MET A 1 -6.48 -29.98 -17.27
C MET A 1 -5.20 -29.87 -16.50
N THR A 2 -4.29 -28.98 -16.91
CA THR A 2 -3.09 -28.68 -16.13
C THR A 2 -3.57 -27.92 -14.91
N THR A 3 -3.38 -28.47 -13.72
CA THR A 3 -3.51 -27.73 -12.47
C THR A 3 -2.56 -26.54 -12.62
N LEU A 4 -3.09 -25.33 -12.81
CA LEU A 4 -2.28 -24.12 -12.65
C LEU A 4 -1.71 -24.24 -11.23
N GLU A 5 -0.39 -24.34 -11.10
CA GLU A 5 0.24 -24.32 -9.79
C GLU A 5 -0.19 -23.01 -9.12
N THR A 6 -0.98 -23.15 -8.08
CA THR A 6 -1.45 -22.02 -7.29
C THR A 6 -0.22 -21.35 -6.67
N VAL A 7 0.03 -20.10 -7.05
CA VAL A 7 1.15 -19.31 -6.51
C VAL A 7 1.07 -19.25 -4.99
N ARG A 8 2.20 -19.48 -4.32
CA ARG A 8 2.27 -19.45 -2.86
C ARG A 8 2.87 -18.13 -2.40
N LEU A 9 2.59 -17.77 -1.15
CA LEU A 9 3.06 -16.51 -0.57
C LEU A 9 4.60 -16.46 -0.54
N GLU A 10 5.25 -17.57 -0.17
CA GLU A 10 6.71 -17.73 -0.11
C GLU A 10 7.42 -17.58 -1.46
N ASP A 11 6.69 -17.72 -2.57
CA ASP A 11 7.23 -17.57 -3.92
C ASP A 11 7.27 -16.09 -4.37
N THR A 12 6.76 -15.16 -3.56
CA THR A 12 6.63 -13.72 -3.87
C THR A 12 7.39 -12.83 -2.88
N ALA A 13 7.39 -11.51 -3.14
CA ALA A 13 7.88 -10.50 -2.20
C ALA A 13 7.23 -10.57 -0.79
N LEU A 14 6.03 -11.16 -0.69
CA LEU A 14 5.30 -11.26 0.58
C LEU A 14 5.85 -12.34 1.51
N GLY A 15 6.60 -13.31 1.00
CA GLY A 15 7.23 -14.37 1.79
C GLY A 15 8.15 -13.81 2.87
N PRO A 16 9.23 -13.11 2.50
CA PRO A 16 10.14 -12.49 3.47
C PRO A 16 9.43 -11.48 4.40
N LEU A 17 8.47 -10.70 3.90
CA LEU A 17 7.69 -9.77 4.73
C LEU A 17 6.86 -10.51 5.79
N ALA A 18 6.31 -11.68 5.46
CA ALA A 18 5.59 -12.51 6.43
C ALA A 18 6.53 -13.13 7.47
N GLU A 19 7.69 -13.63 7.06
CA GLU A 19 8.73 -14.17 7.95
C GLU A 19 9.22 -13.13 8.96
N GLN A 20 9.39 -11.88 8.50
CA GLN A 20 9.72 -10.72 9.32
C GLN A 20 8.53 -10.23 10.18
N LYS A 21 7.39 -10.92 10.13
CA LYS A 21 6.15 -10.57 10.84
C LYS A 21 5.67 -9.14 10.51
N ARG A 22 5.89 -8.69 9.27
CA ARG A 22 5.44 -7.35 8.83
C ARG A 22 4.02 -7.34 8.32
N LEU A 23 3.53 -8.45 7.75
CA LEU A 23 2.14 -8.55 7.29
C LEU A 23 1.19 -8.70 8.48
N ARG A 24 0.33 -7.70 8.70
CA ARG A 24 -0.61 -7.61 9.82
C ARG A 24 -2.04 -7.41 9.32
N ASN A 25 -3.01 -7.72 10.20
CA ASN A 25 -4.43 -7.42 10.00
C ASN A 25 -4.97 -7.80 8.61
N ALA A 26 -4.58 -8.98 8.11
CA ALA A 26 -4.90 -9.42 6.77
C ALA A 26 -6.42 -9.59 6.58
N VAL A 27 -6.98 -8.81 5.66
CA VAL A 27 -8.35 -8.96 5.14
C VAL A 27 -8.35 -9.86 3.91
N LEU A 28 -7.27 -9.84 3.14
CA LEU A 28 -7.02 -10.71 1.99
C LEU A 28 -5.54 -11.08 1.98
N LYS A 29 -5.23 -12.35 1.78
CA LYS A 29 -3.86 -12.86 1.63
C LYS A 29 -3.88 -14.18 0.88
N GLU A 30 -4.10 -14.10 -0.42
CA GLU A 30 -4.37 -15.26 -1.27
C GLU A 30 -3.97 -15.01 -2.73
N PRO A 31 -3.86 -16.07 -3.56
CA PRO A 31 -3.63 -15.97 -5.00
C PRO A 31 -4.69 -15.13 -5.72
N LEU A 32 -4.27 -14.40 -6.75
CA LEU A 32 -5.18 -13.63 -7.62
C LEU A 32 -5.55 -14.42 -8.89
N PRO A 33 -6.61 -14.01 -9.62
CA PRO A 33 -7.03 -14.67 -10.87
C PRO A 33 -5.92 -14.73 -11.94
N LYS A 34 -5.09 -13.69 -12.05
CA LYS A 34 -3.91 -13.68 -12.91
C LYS A 34 -2.85 -14.62 -12.35
N ALA A 35 -2.56 -15.66 -13.11
CA ALA A 35 -1.57 -16.67 -12.75
C ALA A 35 -0.21 -16.04 -12.40
N GLY A 36 0.41 -16.54 -11.33
CA GLY A 36 1.70 -16.05 -10.84
C GLY A 36 1.63 -14.80 -9.97
N THR A 37 0.43 -14.28 -9.65
CA THR A 37 0.28 -13.09 -8.80
C THR A 37 -0.46 -13.38 -7.49
N PHE A 38 -0.01 -12.74 -6.42
CA PHE A 38 -0.52 -12.92 -5.07
C PHE A 38 -0.98 -11.59 -4.48
N GLY A 39 -2.18 -11.57 -3.92
CA GLY A 39 -2.80 -10.36 -3.39
C GLY A 39 -2.63 -10.25 -1.89
N PHE A 40 -2.47 -9.02 -1.40
CA PHE A 40 -2.56 -8.73 0.02
C PHE A 40 -3.38 -7.48 0.29
N ARG A 41 -4.28 -7.58 1.28
CA ARG A 41 -4.96 -6.45 1.91
C ARG A 41 -4.81 -6.55 3.42
N GLY A 42 -4.31 -5.50 4.06
CA GLY A 42 -4.03 -5.48 5.50
C GLY A 42 -3.09 -4.34 5.84
N ASP A 43 -2.17 -4.55 6.77
CA ASP A 43 -1.17 -3.56 7.15
C ASP A 43 0.24 -4.13 6.99
N ILE A 44 1.22 -3.26 6.74
CA ILE A 44 2.65 -3.59 6.69
C ILE A 44 3.37 -2.83 7.79
N ALA A 45 3.89 -3.55 8.79
CA ALA A 45 4.68 -2.98 9.86
C ALA A 45 5.98 -2.37 9.33
N LEU A 46 6.23 -1.10 9.65
CA LEU A 46 7.46 -0.39 9.30
C LEU A 46 8.51 -0.55 10.40
N ALA A 47 8.09 -0.35 11.66
CA ALA A 47 8.92 -0.53 12.84
C ALA A 47 8.21 -1.35 13.92
N PHE A 48 8.99 -2.05 14.74
CA PHE A 48 8.51 -2.80 15.90
C PHE A 48 8.94 -2.10 17.19
N GLN A 49 8.15 -2.26 18.25
CA GLN A 49 8.52 -1.83 19.59
C GLN A 49 9.44 -2.88 20.24
N ASP A 50 10.27 -2.44 21.19
CA ASP A 50 11.06 -3.37 21.99
C ASP A 50 10.14 -4.37 22.71
N GLN A 51 10.41 -5.66 22.51
CA GLN A 51 9.62 -6.71 23.11
C GLN A 51 9.96 -6.84 24.60
N VAL A 52 8.98 -6.54 25.46
CA VAL A 52 9.09 -6.77 26.91
C VAL A 52 8.30 -8.03 27.27
N GLY A 53 9.00 -9.13 27.58
CA GLY A 53 8.40 -10.43 27.92
C GLY A 53 7.89 -11.20 26.70
N ASP A 54 6.93 -12.10 26.92
CA ASP A 54 6.41 -13.02 25.89
C ASP A 54 5.20 -12.46 25.12
N GLU A 55 4.76 -11.23 25.40
CA GLU A 55 3.61 -10.62 24.75
C GLU A 55 3.99 -10.04 23.38
N ALA A 56 3.32 -10.52 22.32
CA ALA A 56 3.49 -9.96 20.98
C ALA A 56 2.94 -8.53 20.94
N ARG A 57 3.83 -7.54 20.87
CA ARG A 57 3.47 -6.12 20.77
C ARG A 57 2.96 -5.77 19.37
N PRO A 58 2.01 -4.83 19.26
CA PRO A 58 1.72 -4.22 17.97
C PRO A 58 2.97 -3.52 17.41
N PRO A 59 3.07 -3.34 16.08
CA PRO A 59 4.08 -2.47 15.48
C PRO A 59 4.10 -1.08 16.13
N ALA A 60 5.25 -0.41 16.11
CA ALA A 60 5.33 0.99 16.52
C ALA A 60 4.52 1.87 15.56
N TYR A 61 4.63 1.61 14.26
CA TYR A 61 3.83 2.21 13.20
C TYR A 61 3.90 1.35 11.92
N SER A 62 2.96 1.56 11.02
CA SER A 62 2.72 0.73 9.82
C SER A 62 2.28 1.57 8.63
N ILE A 63 2.37 0.99 7.44
CA ILE A 63 1.49 1.34 6.32
C ILE A 63 0.17 0.61 6.58
N GLU A 64 -0.94 1.35 6.68
CA GLU A 64 -2.25 0.76 6.99
C GLU A 64 -3.13 0.64 5.74
N GLN A 65 -4.15 -0.23 5.80
CA GLN A 65 -5.14 -0.41 4.72
C GLN A 65 -4.51 -0.67 3.35
N VAL A 66 -3.35 -1.34 3.34
CA VAL A 66 -2.58 -1.66 2.16
C VAL A 66 -3.43 -2.49 1.20
N LEU A 67 -3.32 -2.18 -0.08
CA LEU A 67 -3.78 -2.94 -1.22
C LEU A 67 -2.53 -3.18 -2.08
N LEU A 68 -2.13 -4.42 -2.30
CA LEU A 68 -0.96 -4.70 -3.15
C LEU A 68 -1.12 -5.98 -3.96
N VAL A 69 -0.44 -6.01 -5.10
CA VAL A 69 -0.16 -7.23 -5.88
C VAL A 69 1.33 -7.52 -5.81
N ALA A 70 1.70 -8.78 -5.59
CA ALA A 70 3.05 -9.28 -5.71
C ALA A 70 3.16 -10.26 -6.88
N ASP A 71 4.26 -10.18 -7.63
CA ASP A 71 4.56 -11.07 -8.76
C ASP A 71 5.56 -12.14 -8.32
N ALA A 72 5.27 -13.42 -8.57
CA ALA A 72 6.12 -14.54 -8.19
C ALA A 72 7.33 -14.76 -9.11
N ALA A 73 7.20 -14.40 -10.38
CA ALA A 73 8.28 -14.58 -11.36
C ALA A 73 9.41 -13.59 -11.11
N THR A 74 9.08 -12.34 -10.80
CA THR A 74 10.06 -11.29 -10.51
C THR A 74 10.35 -11.13 -9.03
N LYS A 75 9.48 -11.65 -8.15
CA LYS A 75 9.51 -11.42 -6.70
C LYS A 75 9.42 -9.94 -6.32
N THR A 76 8.65 -9.16 -7.08
CA THR A 76 8.47 -7.71 -6.87
C THR A 76 7.03 -7.35 -6.55
N ILE A 77 6.82 -6.09 -6.16
CA ILE A 77 5.52 -5.47 -5.92
C ILE A 77 5.32 -4.43 -7.04
N PRO A 78 4.63 -4.76 -8.14
CA PRO A 78 4.40 -3.81 -9.23
C PRO A 78 3.42 -2.69 -8.87
N VAL A 79 2.52 -2.92 -7.91
CA VAL A 79 1.51 -1.93 -7.52
C VAL A 79 1.15 -2.05 -6.04
N LEU A 80 1.09 -0.89 -5.36
CA LEU A 80 0.70 -0.77 -3.97
C LEU A 80 -0.04 0.54 -3.74
N ALA A 81 -1.14 0.49 -3.00
CA ALA A 81 -1.77 1.64 -2.37
C ALA A 81 -1.83 1.43 -0.86
N GLY A 82 -1.56 2.46 -0.06
CA GLY A 82 -1.60 2.35 1.40
C GLY A 82 -1.76 3.69 2.10
N TYR A 83 -2.04 3.66 3.39
CA TYR A 83 -2.16 4.85 4.23
C TYR A 83 -0.96 5.02 5.15
N LEU A 84 -0.50 6.25 5.28
CA LEU A 84 0.51 6.67 6.26
C LEU A 84 -0.12 7.71 7.19
N HIS A 85 -0.06 7.44 8.49
CA HIS A 85 -0.50 8.42 9.49
C HIS A 85 0.43 9.64 9.54
N ASN A 86 1.68 9.50 9.12
CA ASN A 86 2.62 10.59 9.03
C ASN A 86 3.43 10.48 7.74
N PHE A 87 3.49 11.55 6.95
CA PHE A 87 4.26 11.65 5.72
C PHE A 87 5.74 11.27 5.93
N ALA A 88 6.32 11.60 7.09
CA ALA A 88 7.71 11.27 7.39
C ALA A 88 8.00 9.76 7.32
N TRP A 89 7.00 8.90 7.57
CA TRP A 89 7.14 7.44 7.49
C TRP A 89 7.29 6.92 6.05
N LEU A 90 7.11 7.78 5.04
CA LEU A 90 7.34 7.43 3.64
C LEU A 90 8.77 6.96 3.39
N LYS A 91 9.76 7.53 4.11
CA LYS A 91 11.15 7.08 4.05
C LYS A 91 11.29 5.63 4.51
N ASP A 92 10.71 5.29 5.66
CA ASP A 92 10.77 3.94 6.20
C ASP A 92 9.98 2.96 5.33
N ALA A 93 8.88 3.39 4.69
CA ALA A 93 8.16 2.60 3.70
C ALA A 93 9.03 2.28 2.47
N GLY A 94 9.75 3.28 1.95
CA GLY A 94 10.70 3.10 0.86
C GLY A 94 11.85 2.16 1.23
N GLU A 95 12.38 2.26 2.45
CA GLU A 95 13.47 1.41 2.94
C GLU A 95 13.04 -0.04 3.20
N VAL A 96 11.91 -0.24 3.90
CA VAL A 96 11.39 -1.57 4.22
C VAL A 96 11.00 -2.36 2.98
N LEU A 97 10.52 -1.67 1.94
CA LEU A 97 10.08 -2.29 0.69
C LEU A 97 11.14 -2.24 -0.42
N ALA A 98 12.30 -1.62 -0.21
CA ALA A 98 13.27 -1.26 -1.26
C ALA A 98 13.61 -2.40 -2.22
N ASP A 99 13.82 -3.61 -1.69
CA ASP A 99 14.20 -4.80 -2.46
C ASP A 99 13.07 -5.35 -3.36
N TYR A 100 11.83 -4.88 -3.15
CA TYR A 100 10.64 -5.36 -3.84
C TYR A 100 10.01 -4.31 -4.75
N LEU A 101 10.40 -3.03 -4.63
CA LEU A 101 9.92 -1.96 -5.50
C LEU A 101 10.70 -1.93 -6.81
N VAL A 102 10.03 -1.56 -7.89
CA VAL A 102 10.60 -1.43 -9.23
C VAL A 102 10.31 -0.05 -9.82
N PRO A 103 11.21 0.54 -10.63
CA PRO A 103 11.02 1.90 -11.16
C PRO A 103 9.72 2.09 -11.96
N GLU A 104 9.27 1.04 -12.65
CA GLU A 104 8.05 1.05 -13.47
C GLU A 104 6.77 0.81 -12.64
N GLY A 105 6.89 0.63 -11.32
CA GLY A 105 5.78 0.33 -10.44
C GLY A 105 4.91 1.54 -10.12
N THR A 106 3.71 1.27 -9.61
CA THR A 106 2.74 2.29 -9.17
C THR A 106 2.56 2.24 -7.66
N TYR A 107 3.09 3.24 -6.97
CA TYR A 107 3.09 3.29 -5.50
C TYR A 107 2.33 4.51 -5.01
N VAL A 108 1.17 4.31 -4.42
CA VAL A 108 0.29 5.37 -3.92
C VAL A 108 0.26 5.33 -2.39
N PHE A 109 0.54 6.47 -1.76
CA PHE A 109 0.43 6.63 -0.32
C PHE A 109 -0.52 7.77 0.01
N PHE A 110 -1.60 7.44 0.71
CA PHE A 110 -2.49 8.42 1.28
C PHE A 110 -1.93 8.87 2.63
N ALA A 111 -1.47 10.11 2.72
CA ALA A 111 -0.86 10.65 3.94
C ALA A 111 -1.87 11.49 4.73
N ASN A 112 -1.90 11.32 6.05
CA ASN A 112 -2.84 12.03 6.92
C ASN A 112 -2.52 13.53 7.09
N ASN A 113 -1.24 13.84 7.27
CA ASN A 113 -0.76 15.12 7.76
C ASN A 113 -0.17 15.99 6.64
N ILE A 114 -0.86 16.00 5.49
CA ILE A 114 -0.58 16.91 4.37
C ILE A 114 -1.82 17.71 4.01
N ASP A 115 -1.62 18.88 3.39
CA ASP A 115 -2.69 19.76 2.88
C ASP A 115 -3.61 19.00 1.91
N PHE A 116 -4.94 19.11 2.12
CA PHE A 116 -5.96 18.41 1.32
C PHE A 116 -5.99 18.81 -0.16
N LEU A 117 -5.39 19.95 -0.52
CA LEU A 117 -5.33 20.44 -1.89
C LEU A 117 -4.00 20.09 -2.59
N LYS A 118 -3.10 19.37 -1.92
CA LYS A 118 -1.77 19.06 -2.43
C LYS A 118 -1.64 17.60 -2.81
N THR A 119 -0.90 17.35 -3.87
CA THR A 119 -0.48 16.02 -4.31
C THR A 119 0.97 16.08 -4.72
N TYR A 120 1.70 15.00 -4.49
CA TYR A 120 3.14 14.97 -4.65
C TYR A 120 3.61 13.72 -5.41
N THR A 121 4.64 13.89 -6.23
CA THR A 121 5.54 12.81 -6.63
C THR A 121 6.81 12.91 -5.79
N VAL A 122 7.16 11.87 -5.04
CA VAL A 122 8.30 11.87 -4.11
C VAL A 122 9.26 10.73 -4.49
N PRO A 123 10.53 11.01 -4.82
CA PRO A 123 11.51 9.95 -5.07
C PRO A 123 11.77 9.11 -3.81
N LEU A 124 11.79 7.78 -3.96
CA LEU A 124 12.15 6.83 -2.89
C LEU A 124 13.57 6.26 -3.05
N GLY A 125 14.24 6.57 -4.17
CA GLY A 125 15.56 6.04 -4.53
C GLY A 125 15.48 5.00 -5.65
N ASN A 126 16.62 4.69 -6.28
CA ASN A 126 16.73 3.70 -7.37
C ASN A 126 15.75 3.90 -8.55
N GLY A 127 15.32 5.14 -8.81
CA GLY A 127 14.32 5.45 -9.84
C GLY A 127 12.87 5.17 -9.44
N VAL A 128 12.63 4.63 -8.24
CA VAL A 128 11.30 4.42 -7.68
C VAL A 128 10.72 5.76 -7.22
N VAL A 129 9.44 5.98 -7.51
CA VAL A 129 8.70 7.18 -7.11
C VAL A 129 7.42 6.80 -6.40
N ALA A 130 7.10 7.53 -5.33
CA ALA A 130 5.82 7.49 -4.64
C ALA A 130 4.90 8.59 -5.15
N LYS A 131 3.61 8.29 -5.25
CA LYS A 131 2.52 9.23 -5.46
C LYS A 131 1.84 9.45 -4.11
N VAL A 132 1.90 10.67 -3.59
CA VAL A 132 1.39 10.99 -2.27
C VAL A 132 0.21 11.95 -2.38
N LEU A 133 -0.90 11.60 -1.75
CA LEU A 133 -2.13 12.40 -1.74
C LEU A 133 -2.70 12.41 -0.32
N PRO A 134 -3.52 13.40 0.07
CA PRO A 134 -4.23 13.37 1.33
C PRO A 134 -5.20 12.18 1.36
N LEU A 135 -5.37 11.57 2.53
CA LEU A 135 -6.59 10.79 2.79
C LEU A 135 -7.64 11.76 3.30
N ASP A 136 -8.69 11.98 2.52
CA ASP A 136 -9.89 12.72 2.96
C ASP A 136 -10.64 11.91 4.05
N GLU A 137 -11.96 12.02 4.16
CA GLU A 137 -12.73 11.31 5.20
C GLU A 137 -13.08 9.84 4.86
N SER A 138 -12.33 9.20 3.96
CA SER A 138 -12.67 7.87 3.43
C SER A 138 -11.65 6.76 3.80
N THR A 139 -11.63 5.66 3.06
CA THR A 139 -10.69 4.55 3.23
C THR A 139 -9.80 4.44 2.01
N VAL A 140 -8.59 3.87 2.14
CA VAL A 140 -7.69 3.63 1.00
C VAL A 140 -8.42 2.91 -0.14
N TRP A 141 -9.31 1.97 0.19
CA TRP A 141 -10.16 1.29 -0.81
C TRP A 141 -11.01 2.25 -1.64
N LYS A 142 -11.71 3.19 -1.00
CA LYS A 142 -12.59 4.13 -1.70
C LYS A 142 -11.77 5.13 -2.53
N GLU A 143 -10.75 5.74 -1.93
CA GLU A 143 -9.89 6.67 -2.66
C GLU A 143 -9.20 5.99 -3.85
N THR A 144 -8.80 4.72 -3.71
CA THR A 144 -8.19 3.97 -4.82
C THR A 144 -9.20 3.70 -5.93
N LEU A 145 -10.47 3.39 -5.62
CA LEU A 145 -11.52 3.26 -6.64
C LEU A 145 -11.70 4.57 -7.41
N ASP A 146 -11.81 5.68 -6.69
CA ASP A 146 -12.04 7.00 -7.27
C ASP A 146 -10.84 7.43 -8.13
N LEU A 147 -9.61 7.24 -7.63
CA LEU A 147 -8.38 7.52 -8.36
C LEU A 147 -8.20 6.62 -9.60
N ALA A 148 -8.61 5.36 -9.51
CA ALA A 148 -8.60 4.41 -10.63
C ALA A 148 -9.78 4.57 -11.59
N GLY A 149 -10.74 5.48 -11.31
CA GLY A 149 -11.93 5.67 -12.12
C GLY A 149 -12.88 4.46 -12.14
N VAL A 150 -12.88 3.65 -11.08
CA VAL A 150 -13.67 2.42 -10.96
C VAL A 150 -14.99 2.69 -10.24
N ASP A 151 -16.12 2.38 -10.87
CA ASP A 151 -17.42 2.45 -10.19
C ASP A 151 -17.59 1.25 -9.26
N LYS A 152 -18.12 1.49 -8.05
CA LYS A 152 -18.40 0.43 -7.06
C LYS A 152 -19.27 -0.71 -7.62
N ASN A 153 -20.09 -0.44 -8.62
CA ASN A 153 -20.97 -1.41 -9.25
C ASN A 153 -20.21 -2.37 -10.17
N ASP A 154 -19.08 -1.94 -10.76
CA ASP A 154 -18.22 -2.75 -11.61
C ASP A 154 -17.63 -3.93 -10.83
N VAL A 155 -17.25 -3.65 -9.58
CA VAL A 155 -16.61 -4.61 -8.68
C VAL A 155 -17.59 -5.30 -7.73
N LYS A 156 -18.89 -5.00 -7.80
CA LYS A 156 -19.88 -5.46 -6.79
C LYS A 156 -20.01 -6.98 -6.73
N LYS A 157 -19.98 -7.64 -7.89
CA LYS A 157 -20.22 -9.10 -8.03
C LYS A 157 -18.95 -9.95 -8.03
N MET A 158 -17.78 -9.34 -8.08
CA MET A 158 -16.48 -10.02 -8.04
C MET A 158 -16.20 -10.60 -6.65
N SER A 159 -15.37 -11.64 -6.57
CA SER A 159 -14.76 -12.16 -5.34
C SER A 159 -13.70 -11.19 -4.79
N GLY A 160 -13.24 -11.40 -3.55
CA GLY A 160 -12.18 -10.56 -2.95
C GLY A 160 -10.93 -10.41 -3.83
N PRO A 161 -10.34 -11.52 -4.32
CA PRO A 161 -9.19 -11.51 -5.21
C PRO A 161 -9.46 -10.82 -6.55
N GLU A 162 -10.59 -11.13 -7.19
CA GLU A 162 -10.98 -10.51 -8.46
C GLU A 162 -11.14 -8.99 -8.31
N LYS A 163 -11.71 -8.52 -7.18
CA LYS A 163 -11.82 -7.07 -6.92
C LYS A 163 -10.45 -6.42 -6.75
N LEU A 164 -9.55 -7.05 -5.98
CA LEU A 164 -8.24 -6.47 -5.70
C LEU A 164 -7.42 -6.37 -6.99
N GLU A 165 -7.38 -7.45 -7.77
CA GLU A 165 -6.70 -7.49 -9.07
C GLU A 165 -7.26 -6.42 -10.01
N TYR A 166 -8.58 -6.38 -10.20
CA TYR A 166 -9.20 -5.42 -11.09
C TYR A 166 -8.88 -3.97 -10.71
N VAL A 167 -9.03 -3.61 -9.44
CA VAL A 167 -8.79 -2.24 -8.97
C VAL A 167 -7.33 -1.84 -9.10
N LEU A 168 -6.39 -2.72 -8.75
CA LEU A 168 -4.97 -2.41 -8.82
C LEU A 168 -4.42 -2.42 -10.26
N ASP A 169 -4.98 -3.23 -11.16
CA ASP A 169 -4.69 -3.14 -12.59
C ASP A 169 -5.15 -1.80 -13.18
N GLN A 170 -6.34 -1.31 -12.80
CA GLN A 170 -6.79 0.02 -13.20
C GLN A 170 -5.89 1.12 -12.61
N LEU A 171 -5.54 1.03 -11.32
CA LEU A 171 -4.64 1.98 -10.67
C LEU A 171 -3.27 2.04 -11.36
N ALA A 172 -2.69 0.90 -11.72
CA ALA A 172 -1.41 0.82 -12.42
C ALA A 172 -1.45 1.47 -13.82
N GLY A 173 -2.64 1.53 -14.43
CA GLY A 173 -2.88 2.25 -15.69
C GLY A 173 -3.20 3.73 -15.50
N THR A 174 -3.45 4.20 -14.28
CA THR A 174 -3.84 5.59 -14.01
C THR A 174 -2.65 6.54 -14.14
N ARG A 175 -2.82 7.56 -14.98
CA ARG A 175 -1.86 8.65 -15.09
C ARG A 175 -2.00 9.63 -13.92
N MET A 176 -0.89 9.83 -13.19
CA MET A 176 -0.81 10.72 -12.02
C MET A 176 0.28 11.78 -12.19
N ASP A 177 -0.09 12.91 -12.82
CA ASP A 177 0.79 14.05 -13.10
C ASP A 177 0.92 15.00 -11.89
N PHE A 178 1.35 14.48 -10.74
CA PHE A 178 1.54 15.30 -9.52
C PHE A 178 2.89 16.03 -9.53
N ALA A 179 2.92 17.19 -8.89
CA ALA A 179 4.13 17.99 -8.76
C ALA A 179 5.21 17.20 -8.00
N GLU A 180 6.44 17.20 -8.52
CA GLU A 180 7.57 16.60 -7.82
C GLU A 180 8.01 17.45 -6.64
N ILE A 181 8.36 16.79 -5.53
CA ILE A 181 8.93 17.41 -4.33
C ILE A 181 9.99 16.47 -3.74
N SER A 182 10.99 17.03 -3.06
CA SER A 182 11.94 16.23 -2.27
C SER A 182 11.27 15.64 -1.02
N TYR A 183 11.86 14.60 -0.45
CA TYR A 183 11.38 14.08 0.83
C TYR A 183 11.49 15.14 1.94
N GLU A 184 12.61 15.85 2.00
CA GLU A 184 12.89 16.88 3.00
C GLU A 184 11.89 18.04 2.93
N ASP A 185 11.57 18.51 1.72
CA ASP A 185 10.56 19.57 1.54
C ASP A 185 9.16 19.07 1.89
N GLY A 186 8.84 17.80 1.59
CA GLY A 186 7.58 17.18 1.99
C GLY A 186 7.42 17.09 3.51
N VAL A 187 8.50 16.72 4.23
CA VAL A 187 8.55 16.74 5.70
C VAL A 187 8.39 18.17 6.24
N ALA A 188 9.04 19.15 5.61
CA ALA A 188 8.91 20.55 6.01
C ALA A 188 7.50 21.13 5.77
N ALA A 189 6.75 20.58 4.80
CA ALA A 189 5.40 20.99 4.44
C ALA A 189 4.29 20.23 5.21
N MET A 190 4.65 19.35 6.16
CA MET A 190 3.66 18.61 6.94
C MET A 190 2.78 19.53 7.78
N GLU A 191 1.51 19.16 7.88
CA GLU A 191 0.56 19.71 8.84
C GLU A 191 0.56 18.88 10.13
N PRO A 192 -0.13 19.33 11.20
CA PRO A 192 -0.36 18.49 12.37
C PRO A 192 -1.08 17.19 12.00
N GLU A 193 -0.75 16.10 12.70
CA GLU A 193 -1.48 14.83 12.61
C GLU A 193 -2.94 15.03 13.00
N ARG A 194 -3.84 14.56 12.14
CA ARG A 194 -5.29 14.69 12.29
C ARG A 194 -5.85 13.42 12.90
N ASN A 195 -6.71 13.56 13.92
CA ASN A 195 -7.41 12.42 14.48
C ASN A 195 -8.52 11.95 13.54
N ARG A 196 -8.26 10.86 12.79
CA ARG A 196 -9.21 10.25 11.86
C ARG A 196 -10.55 9.85 12.50
N ASN A 197 -10.59 9.64 13.81
CA ASN A 197 -11.80 9.21 14.53
C ASN A 197 -12.58 10.38 15.15
N GLU A 198 -12.12 11.63 15.04
CA GLU A 198 -12.72 12.77 15.74
C GLU A 198 -14.18 13.02 15.36
N ASN A 199 -14.56 12.76 14.10
CA ASN A 199 -15.92 12.95 13.59
C ASN A 199 -16.69 11.65 13.34
N ARG A 200 -16.18 10.50 13.78
CA ARG A 200 -16.86 9.21 13.55
C ARG A 200 -18.01 9.07 14.56
N PRO A 201 -19.27 8.88 14.14
CA PRO A 201 -20.34 8.60 15.09
C PRO A 201 -20.02 7.30 15.84
N VAL A 202 -20.04 7.38 17.17
CA VAL A 202 -19.90 6.25 18.10
C VAL A 202 -21.02 5.23 17.94
#